data_AF-A0A093QHW9-F1
#
_entry.id   AF-A0A093QHW9-F1
#
_cell.length_a   1.000
_cell.length_b   1.000
_cell.length_c   1.000
_cell.angle_alpha   90.00
_cell.angle_beta   90.00
_cell.angle_gamma   90.00
#
_symmetry.space_group_name_H-M   'P 1'
#
loop_
_entity.id
_entity.type
_entity.pdbx_description
1 polymer ?
#
loop_
_entity_poly.entity_id
_entity_poly.type
_entity_poly.pdbx_seq_one_letter_code
_entity_poly.pdbx_strand_id
1 'polypeptide(L)' 'NSFKLKEGRFSLDVRKKFFTVRVVRHWNRLPREAGDAPSLEMFKDRLDGALCNLV' A
#
# COMPACT_ATOMS: atom_id res chain seq x y z
N ASN A 1 -16.72 -5.22 29.02
CA ASN A 1 -15.66 -5.00 28.00
C ASN A 1 -15.93 -5.62 26.63
N SER A 2 -17.00 -6.41 26.45
CA SER A 2 -17.34 -7.09 25.20
C SER A 2 -17.97 -6.18 24.12
N PHE A 3 -18.59 -5.07 24.50
CA PHE A 3 -19.23 -4.12 23.56
C PHE A 3 -18.20 -3.29 22.78
N LYS A 4 -17.16 -2.79 23.46
CA LYS A 4 -16.06 -2.00 22.85
C LYS A 4 -15.25 -2.80 21.82
N LEU A 5 -15.11 -4.11 21.99
CA LEU A 5 -14.43 -4.99 21.02
C LEU A 5 -15.26 -5.20 19.75
N LYS A 6 -16.59 -5.30 19.86
CA LYS A 6 -17.48 -5.40 18.68
C LYS A 6 -17.51 -4.08 17.89
N GLU A 7 -17.49 -2.95 18.57
CA GLU A 7 -17.42 -1.61 17.96
C GLU A 7 -16.06 -1.35 17.28
N GLY A 8 -14.95 -1.76 17.92
CA GLY A 8 -13.62 -1.75 17.31
C GLY A 8 -13.55 -2.63 16.06
N ARG A 9 -14.16 -3.82 16.09
CA ARG A 9 -14.20 -4.72 14.93
C ARG A 9 -15.04 -4.14 13.78
N PHE A 10 -16.18 -3.53 14.10
CA PHE A 10 -17.04 -2.84 13.12
C PHE A 10 -16.31 -1.66 12.46
N SER A 11 -15.64 -0.81 13.24
CA SER A 11 -14.86 0.31 12.71
C SER A 11 -13.67 -0.15 11.85
N LEU A 12 -13.03 -1.27 12.22
CA LEU A 12 -11.98 -1.89 11.42
C LEU A 12 -12.51 -2.43 10.08
N ASP A 13 -13.63 -3.14 10.07
CA ASP A 13 -14.24 -3.66 8.84
C ASP A 13 -14.68 -2.54 7.90
N VAL A 14 -15.25 -1.46 8.43
CA VAL A 14 -15.60 -0.26 7.66
C VAL A 14 -14.35 0.39 7.08
N ARG A 15 -13.29 0.57 7.89
CA ARG A 15 -12.02 1.15 7.43
C ARG A 15 -11.39 0.29 6.35
N LYS A 16 -11.42 -1.04 6.49
CA LYS A 16 -10.86 -1.99 5.52
C LYS A 16 -11.57 -1.88 4.18
N LYS A 17 -12.92 -1.90 4.16
CA LYS A 17 -13.72 -1.71 2.94
C LYS A 17 -13.46 -0.35 2.27
N PHE A 18 -13.41 0.73 3.05
CA PHE A 18 -13.10 2.07 2.53
C PHE A 18 -11.69 2.18 1.97
N PHE A 19 -10.72 1.51 2.59
CA PHE A 19 -9.34 1.50 2.12
C PHE A 19 -9.24 0.78 0.78
N THR A 20 -9.87 -0.38 0.63
CA THR A 20 -9.90 -1.11 -0.64
C THR A 20 -10.52 -0.29 -1.77
N VAL A 21 -11.68 0.35 -1.54
CA VAL A 21 -12.33 1.19 -2.56
C VAL A 21 -11.46 2.40 -2.92
N ARG A 22 -10.83 3.05 -1.93
CA ARG A 22 -9.92 4.18 -2.18
C ARG A 22 -8.69 3.75 -2.97
N VAL A 23 -8.05 2.65 -2.57
CA VAL A 23 -6.87 2.12 -3.25
C VAL A 23 -7.22 1.75 -4.68
N VAL A 24 -8.31 1.02 -4.93
CA VAL A 24 -8.74 0.65 -6.28
C VAL A 24 -9.06 1.88 -7.12
N ARG A 25 -9.76 2.89 -6.59
CA ARG A 25 -10.01 4.15 -7.31
C ARG A 25 -8.73 4.93 -7.60
N HIS A 26 -7.76 4.92 -6.69
CA HIS A 26 -6.45 5.55 -6.90
C HIS A 26 -5.64 4.78 -7.94
N TRP A 27 -5.70 3.45 -7.93
CA TRP A 27 -5.03 2.58 -8.90
C TRP A 27 -5.58 2.75 -10.31
N ASN A 28 -6.90 2.86 -10.47
CA ASN A 28 -7.53 3.16 -11.76
C ASN A 28 -7.27 4.60 -12.25
N ARG A 29 -6.79 5.49 -11.37
CA ARG A 29 -6.39 6.88 -11.68
C ARG A 29 -4.88 7.06 -11.77
N LEU A 30 -4.09 6.06 -11.36
CA LEU A 30 -2.65 6.09 -11.53
C LEU A 30 -2.39 5.95 -13.02
N PRO A 31 -1.58 6.86 -13.58
CA PRO A 31 -1.38 6.89 -15.00
C PRO A 31 -0.47 5.71 -15.36
N ARG A 32 -0.49 5.28 -16.64
CA ARG A 32 0.12 4.03 -17.11
C ARG A 32 1.64 3.97 -16.84
N GLU A 33 2.24 5.08 -16.46
CA GLU A 33 3.60 5.25 -15.94
C GLU A 33 3.86 4.44 -14.66
N ALA A 34 2.84 4.11 -13.86
CA ALA A 34 3.00 3.13 -12.77
C ALA A 34 3.21 1.69 -13.30
N GLY A 35 2.85 1.44 -14.57
CA GLY A 35 3.19 0.24 -15.35
C GLY A 35 4.52 0.35 -16.09
N ASP A 36 4.98 1.56 -16.41
CA ASP A 36 6.36 1.89 -16.81
C ASP A 36 7.25 2.20 -15.59
N ALA A 37 6.94 1.58 -14.44
CA ALA A 37 7.87 1.56 -13.32
C ALA A 37 9.19 0.95 -13.80
N PRO A 38 10.35 1.41 -13.30
CA PRO A 38 11.62 0.73 -13.54
C PRO A 38 11.41 -0.77 -13.28
N SER A 39 11.94 -1.63 -14.14
CA SER A 39 11.81 -3.07 -13.96
C SER A 39 12.13 -3.45 -12.51
N LEU A 40 11.51 -4.50 -12.00
CA LEU A 40 11.74 -4.96 -10.61
C LEU A 40 13.23 -5.11 -10.30
N GLU A 41 14.04 -5.44 -11.30
CA GLU A 41 15.50 -5.48 -11.24
C GLU A 41 16.13 -4.10 -10.99
N MET A 42 15.78 -3.09 -11.78
CA MET A 42 16.30 -1.73 -11.61
C MET A 42 15.87 -1.11 -10.28
N PHE A 43 14.72 -1.52 -9.75
CA PHE A 43 14.28 -1.15 -8.40
C PHE A 43 15.11 -1.83 -7.30
N LYS A 44 15.43 -3.12 -7.47
CA LYS A 44 16.32 -3.86 -6.55
C LYS A 44 17.72 -3.28 -6.54
N ASP A 45 18.29 -2.94 -7.70
CA ASP A 45 19.64 -2.36 -7.79
C ASP A 45 19.72 -1.00 -7.09
N ARG A 46 18.69 -0.15 -7.23
CA ARG A 46 18.62 1.13 -6.50
C ARG A 46 18.48 0.94 -5.00
N LEU A 47 17.71 -0.07 -4.57
CA LEU A 47 17.58 -0.40 -3.15
C LEU A 47 18.88 -0.96 -2.58
N ASP A 48 19.54 -1.86 -3.29
CA ASP A 48 20.80 -2.47 -2.86
C ASP A 48 21.89 -1.40 -2.74
N GLY A 49 22.02 -0.53 -3.75
CA GLY A 49 22.92 0.63 -3.68
C GLY A 49 22.59 1.59 -2.53
N ALA A 50 21.31 1.83 -2.22
CA ALA A 50 20.92 2.67 -1.09
C ALA A 50 21.21 2.02 0.27
N LEU A 51 21.03 0.70 0.39
CA LEU A 51 21.29 -0.06 1.60
C LEU A 51 22.79 -0.30 1.83
N CYS A 52 23.60 -0.42 0.78
CA CYS A 52 25.06 -0.48 0.88
C CYS A 52 25.67 0.81 1.45
N ASN A 53 24.98 1.95 1.35
CA ASN A 53 25.42 3.22 1.95
C ASN A 53 25.03 3.36 3.43
N LEU A 54 24.37 2.37 4.02
CA LEU A 54 24.02 2.31 5.45
C LEU A 54 25.04 1.44 6.23
N VAL A 55 26.32 1.54 5.88
CA VAL A 55 27.45 0.92 6.61
C VAL A 55 28.30 2.01 7.23
#